data_AF-A0A0A7RZP4-F1
#
_entry.id   AF-A0A0A7RZP4-F1
#
_cell.length_a   1.000
_cell.length_b   1.000
_cell.length_c   1.000
_cell.angle_alpha   90.00
_cell.angle_beta   90.00
_cell.angle_gamma   90.00
#
_symmetry.space_group_name_H-M   'P 1'
#
loop_
_entity.id
_entity.type
_entity.pdbx_description
1 polymer ?
#
loop_
_entity_poly.entity_id
_entity_poly.type
_entity_poly.pdbx_seq_one_letter_code
_entity_poly.pdbx_strand_id
1 'polypeptide(L)'
;MNQYLKSLWLTETVRLIEKDNGRFQDDEANRQARSYSGSIADRIIFRAKILSSQHSLISAQTVLLKAAKFSFIFLILIAIFSGVGIGLSALAQNPINLYWALICLLGVHFVMLLIWLLSSIALPNESGSFFIFIWSWLTQTIANKNTVSQLLPALISLFGGQIRWLIGTIVNFLWFIILLIALLVLVAQLSTQHYSFAWQTTLLSSDTIVAITCSLGKIPSLLGFTIPDVDMIRSSEQAISIDEVRSSWAVWLLGVFIVYGVLLRFGLFILCWLKWHLACQHIVLNTHHPEYQILKAELDEKVSKIIIDKENTHLPVHNINVNHDNTNGKQNFLVAIDVDTNWLVPADAHFLGFINNSMTQKKILEWLTQNPANKLLIAIDTDRSPDRGMINSIRLLVNKSQFTGIWFINNGRQLHNWIEKIQELALDQTNLAWLSN
;
A
#
# COMPACT_ATOMS: atom_id res chain seq x y z
N MET A 1 5.02 -13.59 -5.98
CA MET A 1 4.90 -12.97 -4.64
C MET A 1 4.52 -14.03 -3.63
N ASN A 2 5.31 -14.21 -2.56
CA ASN A 2 5.06 -15.22 -1.52
C ASN A 2 3.87 -14.82 -0.61
N GLN A 3 3.42 -15.72 0.25
CA GLN A 3 2.27 -15.45 1.14
C GLN A 3 2.56 -14.36 2.17
N TYR A 4 3.76 -14.34 2.74
CA TYR A 4 4.17 -13.32 3.71
C TYR A 4 4.06 -11.90 3.14
N LEU A 5 4.59 -11.68 1.94
CA LEU A 5 4.54 -10.38 1.27
C LEU A 5 3.11 -9.98 0.87
N LYS A 6 2.26 -10.94 0.51
CA LYS A 6 0.83 -10.67 0.31
C LYS A 6 0.16 -10.18 1.60
N SER A 7 0.53 -10.76 2.75
CA SER A 7 0.03 -10.34 4.05
C SER A 7 0.55 -8.97 4.45
N LEU A 8 1.84 -8.66 4.24
CA LEU A 8 2.38 -7.31 4.44
C LEU A 8 1.67 -6.28 3.58
N TRP A 9 1.43 -6.60 2.30
CA TRP A 9 0.72 -5.71 1.40
C TRP A 9 -0.72 -5.43 1.87
N LEU A 10 -1.46 -6.45 2.32
CA LEU A 10 -2.78 -6.26 2.92
C LEU A 10 -2.72 -5.43 4.20
N THR A 11 -1.69 -5.63 5.03
CA THR A 11 -1.47 -4.88 6.28
C THR A 11 -1.26 -3.39 6.01
N GLU A 12 -0.49 -3.08 4.98
CA GLU A 12 -0.27 -1.70 4.55
C GLU A 12 -1.52 -1.10 3.89
N THR A 13 -2.30 -1.93 3.17
CA THR A 13 -3.58 -1.51 2.58
C THR A 13 -4.58 -1.12 3.66
N VAL A 14 -4.71 -1.94 4.71
CA VAL A 14 -5.56 -1.63 5.88
C VAL A 14 -5.09 -0.33 6.54
N ARG A 15 -3.78 -0.14 6.75
CA ARG A 15 -3.23 1.09 7.33
C ARG A 15 -3.63 2.33 6.51
N LEU A 16 -3.49 2.29 5.19
CA LEU A 16 -3.86 3.43 4.33
C LEU A 16 -5.37 3.69 4.33
N ILE A 17 -6.20 2.64 4.31
CA ILE A 17 -7.66 2.82 4.40
C ILE A 17 -8.04 3.46 5.75
N GLU A 18 -7.44 3.01 6.85
CA GLU A 18 -7.72 3.55 8.18
C GLU A 18 -7.24 4.99 8.35
N LYS A 19 -6.13 5.33 7.70
CA LYS A 19 -5.60 6.69 7.66
C LYS A 19 -6.54 7.65 6.92
N ASP A 20 -7.09 7.23 5.79
CA ASP A 20 -7.87 8.11 4.91
C ASP A 20 -9.36 8.16 5.28
N ASN A 21 -9.92 7.05 5.76
CA ASN A 21 -11.36 6.90 6.00
C ASN A 21 -11.73 6.70 7.49
N GLY A 22 -10.74 6.67 8.39
CA GLY A 22 -10.94 6.32 9.79
C GLY A 22 -10.93 4.81 10.04
N ARG A 23 -10.88 4.42 11.32
CA ARG A 23 -10.70 3.02 11.73
C ARG A 23 -11.90 2.14 11.40
N PHE A 24 -11.62 0.89 11.03
CA PHE A 24 -12.63 -0.15 10.90
C PHE A 24 -13.27 -0.47 12.26
N GLN A 25 -14.48 -1.06 12.24
CA GLN A 25 -15.03 -1.71 13.43
C GLN A 25 -14.25 -3.00 13.68
N ASP A 26 -13.29 -2.94 14.58
CA ASP A 26 -12.21 -3.92 14.69
C ASP A 26 -12.17 -4.62 16.06
N ASP A 27 -13.16 -4.45 16.93
CA ASP A 27 -13.19 -5.02 18.29
C ASP A 27 -12.92 -6.54 18.31
N GLU A 28 -13.58 -7.29 17.43
CA GLU A 28 -13.39 -8.73 17.29
C GLU A 28 -12.00 -9.06 16.70
N ALA A 29 -11.57 -8.31 15.68
CA ALA A 29 -10.25 -8.52 15.05
C ALA A 29 -9.11 -8.22 16.03
N ASN A 30 -9.24 -7.18 16.86
CA ASN A 30 -8.30 -6.82 17.92
C ASN A 30 -8.27 -7.87 19.03
N ARG A 31 -9.43 -8.39 19.45
CA ARG A 31 -9.51 -9.46 20.45
C ARG A 31 -8.76 -10.71 19.99
N GLN A 32 -8.99 -11.13 18.75
CA GLN A 32 -8.30 -12.28 18.17
C GLN A 32 -6.80 -12.01 17.94
N ALA A 33 -6.43 -10.79 17.53
CA ALA A 33 -5.02 -10.42 17.38
C ALA A 33 -4.27 -10.38 18.73
N ARG A 34 -4.91 -9.97 19.82
CA ARG A 34 -4.34 -10.01 21.18
C ARG A 34 -4.13 -11.44 21.69
N SER A 35 -4.97 -12.39 21.28
CA SER A 35 -4.82 -13.80 21.65
C SER A 35 -3.73 -14.51 20.83
N TYR A 36 -3.35 -13.97 19.67
CA TYR A 36 -2.29 -14.52 18.82
C TYR A 36 -0.91 -14.49 19.52
N SER A 37 -0.29 -15.67 19.61
CA SER A 37 1.06 -15.85 20.13
C SER A 37 2.08 -15.48 19.05
N GLY A 38 2.74 -14.34 19.21
CA GLY A 38 3.73 -13.82 18.25
C GLY A 38 4.24 -12.45 18.66
N SER A 39 5.13 -11.89 17.85
CA SER A 39 5.59 -10.51 18.01
C SER A 39 4.44 -9.53 17.77
N ILE A 40 4.61 -8.27 18.18
CA ILE A 40 3.62 -7.23 17.88
C ILE A 40 3.35 -7.09 16.38
N ALA A 41 4.38 -7.24 15.54
CA ALA A 41 4.24 -7.20 14.10
C ALA A 41 3.35 -8.34 13.60
N ASP A 42 3.51 -9.55 14.15
CA ASP A 42 2.67 -10.70 13.79
C ASP A 42 1.21 -10.48 14.19
N ARG A 43 0.96 -9.87 15.36
CA ARG A 43 -0.41 -9.50 15.80
C ARG A 43 -1.04 -8.46 14.86
N ILE A 44 -0.29 -7.46 14.43
CA ILE A 44 -0.75 -6.45 13.47
C ILE A 44 -1.10 -7.09 12.12
N ILE A 45 -0.22 -7.97 11.61
CA ILE A 45 -0.46 -8.71 10.35
C ILE A 45 -1.70 -9.61 10.48
N PHE A 46 -1.86 -10.28 11.62
CA PHE A 46 -3.00 -11.14 11.89
C PHE A 46 -4.32 -10.35 11.92
N ARG A 47 -4.35 -9.22 12.64
CA ARG A 47 -5.49 -8.28 12.63
C ARG A 47 -5.85 -7.86 11.21
N ALA A 48 -4.86 -7.41 10.44
CA ALA A 48 -5.08 -6.96 9.08
C ALA A 48 -5.62 -8.07 8.18
N LYS A 49 -5.21 -9.33 8.39
CA LYS A 49 -5.74 -10.48 7.66
C LYS A 49 -7.23 -10.71 7.94
N ILE A 50 -7.67 -10.57 9.19
CA ILE A 50 -9.09 -10.66 9.57
C ILE A 50 -9.88 -9.55 8.88
N LEU A 51 -9.46 -8.29 9.03
CA LEU A 51 -10.12 -7.14 8.40
C LEU A 51 -10.17 -7.27 6.88
N SER A 52 -9.07 -7.74 6.27
CA SER A 52 -9.01 -7.97 4.83
C SER A 52 -9.99 -9.03 4.33
N SER A 53 -10.29 -10.03 5.16
CA SER A 53 -11.29 -11.06 4.83
C SER A 53 -12.72 -10.51 4.93
N GLN A 54 -13.00 -9.71 5.96
CA GLN A 54 -14.32 -9.10 6.18
C GLN A 54 -14.68 -8.06 5.10
N HIS A 55 -13.68 -7.32 4.61
CA HIS A 55 -13.86 -6.25 3.64
C HIS A 55 -13.51 -6.64 2.19
N SER A 56 -13.48 -7.93 1.85
CA SER A 56 -13.18 -8.44 0.50
C SER A 56 -11.84 -8.00 -0.12
N LEU A 57 -10.89 -7.52 0.70
CA LEU A 57 -9.58 -7.04 0.23
C LEU A 57 -8.71 -8.19 -0.31
N ILE A 58 -8.85 -9.40 0.24
CA ILE A 58 -8.14 -10.60 -0.26
C ILE A 58 -8.58 -10.93 -1.70
N SER A 59 -9.88 -10.88 -1.96
CA SER A 59 -10.45 -11.12 -3.29
C SER A 59 -9.99 -10.03 -4.26
N ALA A 60 -10.04 -8.77 -3.84
CA ALA A 60 -9.57 -7.63 -4.64
C ALA A 60 -8.06 -7.73 -4.97
N GLN A 61 -7.22 -8.08 -3.99
CA GLN A 61 -5.79 -8.32 -4.20
C GLN A 61 -5.56 -9.43 -5.23
N THR A 62 -6.35 -10.50 -5.16
CA THR A 62 -6.25 -11.64 -6.09
C THR A 62 -6.66 -11.24 -7.51
N VAL A 63 -7.74 -10.47 -7.66
CA VAL A 63 -8.18 -9.93 -8.95
C VAL A 63 -7.11 -9.01 -9.55
N LEU A 64 -6.53 -8.12 -8.74
CA LEU A 64 -5.48 -7.21 -9.18
C LEU A 64 -4.22 -7.97 -9.64
N LEU A 65 -3.79 -8.99 -8.91
CA LEU A 65 -2.65 -9.82 -9.31
C LEU A 65 -2.92 -10.61 -10.60
N LYS A 66 -4.16 -11.11 -10.78
CA LYS A 66 -4.57 -11.78 -12.03
C LYS A 66 -4.57 -10.79 -13.20
N ALA A 67 -5.17 -9.62 -13.02
CA ALA A 67 -5.19 -8.55 -14.03
C ALA A 67 -3.76 -8.16 -14.42
N ALA A 68 -2.88 -7.91 -13.45
CA ALA A 68 -1.48 -7.61 -13.70
C ALA A 68 -0.77 -8.72 -14.48
N LYS A 69 -1.02 -10.00 -14.18
CA LYS A 69 -0.48 -11.14 -14.94
C LYS A 69 -0.95 -11.12 -16.39
N PHE A 70 -2.25 -10.93 -16.65
CA PHE A 70 -2.79 -10.87 -18.01
C PHE A 70 -2.30 -9.66 -18.79
N SER A 71 -2.27 -8.48 -18.16
CA SER A 71 -1.69 -7.27 -18.75
C SER A 71 -0.22 -7.48 -19.11
N PHE A 72 0.55 -8.16 -18.27
CA PHE A 72 1.95 -8.46 -18.56
C PHE A 72 2.11 -9.42 -19.75
N ILE A 73 1.28 -10.46 -19.85
CA ILE A 73 1.25 -11.35 -21.03
C ILE A 73 0.91 -10.56 -22.30
N PHE A 74 -0.07 -9.67 -22.22
CA PHE A 74 -0.45 -8.80 -23.33
C PHE A 74 0.70 -7.87 -23.75
N LEU A 75 1.43 -7.28 -22.79
CA LEU A 75 2.62 -6.47 -23.08
C LEU A 75 3.75 -7.29 -23.72
N ILE A 76 3.93 -8.56 -23.35
CA ILE A 76 4.89 -9.46 -24.02
C ILE A 76 4.48 -9.67 -25.48
N LEU A 77 3.20 -9.87 -25.78
CA LEU A 77 2.72 -10.00 -27.15
C LEU A 77 3.00 -8.72 -27.96
N ILE A 78 2.69 -7.55 -27.40
CA ILE A 78 3.03 -6.26 -28.03
C ILE A 78 4.54 -6.16 -28.27
N ALA A 79 5.37 -6.51 -27.29
CA ALA A 79 6.82 -6.50 -27.41
C ALA A 79 7.31 -7.40 -28.55
N ILE A 80 6.73 -8.59 -28.72
CA ILE A 80 7.05 -9.50 -29.83
C ILE A 80 6.70 -8.84 -31.17
N PHE A 81 5.47 -8.33 -31.33
CA PHE A 81 5.06 -7.68 -32.58
C PHE A 81 5.89 -6.42 -32.89
N SER A 82 6.23 -5.62 -31.87
CA SER A 82 7.13 -4.47 -32.01
C SER A 82 8.53 -4.91 -32.45
N GLY A 83 9.07 -5.99 -31.87
CA GLY A 83 10.36 -6.55 -32.27
C GLY A 83 10.37 -7.02 -33.72
N VAL A 84 9.32 -7.69 -34.17
CA VAL A 84 9.16 -8.07 -35.58
C VAL A 84 9.14 -6.83 -36.47
N GLY A 85 8.32 -5.84 -36.13
CA GLY A 85 8.21 -4.59 -36.91
C GLY A 85 9.52 -3.83 -37.02
N ILE A 86 10.27 -3.73 -35.92
CA ILE A 86 11.59 -3.08 -35.89
C ILE A 86 12.61 -3.85 -36.74
N GLY A 87 12.66 -5.18 -36.62
CA GLY A 87 13.56 -6.02 -37.43
C GLY A 87 13.28 -5.90 -38.93
N LEU A 88 12.01 -6.00 -39.34
CA LEU A 88 11.61 -5.86 -40.75
C LEU A 88 11.90 -4.46 -41.29
N SER A 89 11.63 -3.42 -40.50
CA SER A 89 11.81 -2.03 -40.93
C SER A 89 13.29 -1.67 -41.10
N ALA A 90 14.19 -2.28 -40.33
CA ALA A 90 15.62 -2.01 -40.39
C ALA A 90 16.25 -2.40 -41.73
N LEU A 91 15.74 -3.45 -42.38
CA LEU A 91 16.24 -3.96 -43.67
C LEU A 91 15.27 -3.67 -44.83
N ALA A 92 14.34 -2.71 -44.66
CA ALA A 92 13.30 -2.43 -45.64
C ALA A 92 13.81 -1.71 -46.91
N GLN A 93 14.94 -1.01 -46.81
CA GLN A 93 15.55 -0.28 -47.94
C GLN A 93 16.46 -1.20 -48.74
N ASN A 94 16.49 -1.04 -50.07
CA ASN A 94 17.42 -1.73 -50.95
C ASN A 94 18.08 -0.71 -51.91
N PRO A 95 19.40 -0.44 -51.81
CA PRO A 95 20.34 -1.01 -50.84
C PRO A 95 20.05 -0.56 -49.40
N ILE A 96 20.46 -1.37 -48.42
CA ILE A 96 20.28 -1.05 -46.99
C ILE A 96 21.30 0.02 -46.59
N ASN A 97 20.81 1.13 -46.05
CA ASN A 97 21.65 2.08 -45.35
C ASN A 97 21.94 1.58 -43.92
N LEU A 98 23.18 1.18 -43.65
CA LEU A 98 23.59 0.57 -42.36
C LEU A 98 23.33 1.46 -41.15
N TYR A 99 23.58 2.77 -41.27
CA TYR A 99 23.38 3.71 -40.17
C TYR A 99 21.90 3.99 -39.93
N TRP A 100 21.10 4.04 -41.00
CA TRP A 100 19.66 4.12 -40.86
C TRP A 100 19.08 2.86 -40.21
N ALA A 101 19.56 1.67 -40.60
CA ALA A 101 19.20 0.42 -39.96
C ALA A 101 19.52 0.45 -38.46
N LEU A 102 20.71 0.93 -38.07
CA LEU A 102 21.08 1.12 -36.66
C LEU A 102 20.17 2.12 -35.93
N ILE A 103 19.79 3.22 -36.56
CA ILE A 103 18.86 4.20 -35.98
C ILE A 103 17.48 3.57 -35.77
N CYS A 104 16.96 2.81 -36.74
CA CYS A 104 15.69 2.09 -36.59
C CYS A 104 15.75 1.03 -35.49
N LEU A 105 16.86 0.29 -35.39
CA LEU A 105 17.04 -0.80 -34.42
C LEU A 105 17.29 -0.29 -32.99
N LEU A 106 18.16 0.71 -32.81
CA LEU A 106 18.61 1.15 -31.48
C LEU A 106 18.15 2.56 -31.10
N GLY A 107 17.65 3.39 -32.01
CA GLY A 107 17.37 4.81 -31.76
C GLY A 107 16.35 5.03 -30.64
N VAL A 108 15.11 4.56 -30.82
CA VAL A 108 14.06 4.66 -29.79
C VAL A 108 14.47 3.94 -28.51
N HIS A 109 15.15 2.80 -28.66
CA HIS A 109 15.69 2.03 -27.55
C HIS A 109 16.64 2.86 -26.66
N PHE A 110 17.57 3.61 -27.26
CA PHE A 110 18.53 4.43 -26.53
C PHE A 110 17.87 5.64 -25.86
N VAL A 111 16.92 6.30 -26.53
CA VAL A 111 16.14 7.39 -25.94
C VAL A 111 15.43 6.89 -24.68
N MET A 112 14.75 5.75 -24.78
CA MET A 112 14.03 5.16 -23.66
C MET A 112 14.96 4.65 -22.56
N LEU A 113 16.16 4.18 -22.92
CA LEU A 113 17.19 3.81 -21.96
C LEU A 113 17.68 5.04 -21.18
N LEU A 114 17.94 6.15 -21.87
CA LEU A 114 18.40 7.40 -21.25
C LEU A 114 17.36 7.97 -20.30
N ILE A 115 16.08 8.00 -20.71
CA ILE A 115 14.97 8.43 -19.84
C ILE A 115 14.92 7.57 -18.58
N TRP A 116 15.04 6.24 -18.73
CA TRP A 116 15.03 5.33 -17.59
C TRP A 116 16.23 5.55 -16.66
N LEU A 117 17.43 5.75 -17.21
CA LEU A 117 18.65 5.97 -16.44
C LEU A 117 18.61 7.31 -15.68
N LEU A 118 18.25 8.40 -16.36
CA LEU A 118 18.14 9.73 -15.78
C LEU A 118 17.08 9.78 -14.68
N SER A 119 15.91 9.19 -14.90
CA SER A 119 14.86 9.13 -13.87
C SER A 119 15.29 8.30 -12.66
N SER A 120 16.03 7.21 -12.87
CA SER A 120 16.56 6.37 -11.80
C SER A 120 17.61 7.09 -10.93
N ILE A 121 18.35 8.04 -11.51
CA ILE A 121 19.39 8.82 -10.80
C ILE A 121 18.77 10.04 -10.11
N ALA A 122 17.86 10.76 -10.78
CA ALA A 122 17.31 12.03 -10.29
C ALA A 122 16.27 11.86 -9.18
N LEU A 123 15.57 10.72 -9.10
CA LEU A 123 14.44 10.51 -8.18
C LEU A 123 14.61 9.27 -7.28
N PRO A 124 15.73 9.11 -6.52
CA PRO A 124 16.02 7.87 -5.81
C PRO A 124 15.02 7.53 -4.69
N ASN A 125 14.40 8.54 -4.07
CA ASN A 125 13.46 8.38 -2.95
C ASN A 125 11.98 8.35 -3.40
N GLU A 126 11.64 8.99 -4.51
CA GLU A 126 10.29 9.07 -5.08
C GLU A 126 10.08 7.94 -6.09
N SER A 127 10.15 6.69 -5.64
CA SER A 127 9.89 5.49 -6.47
C SER A 127 10.74 5.35 -7.76
N GLY A 128 11.69 6.24 -8.04
CA GLY A 128 12.75 6.10 -9.04
C GLY A 128 12.36 6.03 -10.52
N SER A 129 11.12 6.34 -10.92
CA SER A 129 10.70 6.14 -12.31
C SER A 129 9.72 7.22 -12.79
N PHE A 130 10.07 7.88 -13.91
CA PHE A 130 9.21 8.83 -14.62
C PHE A 130 7.83 8.25 -14.94
N PHE A 131 7.76 6.94 -15.22
CA PHE A 131 6.51 6.24 -15.48
C PHE A 131 5.59 6.17 -14.27
N ILE A 132 6.14 6.10 -13.05
CA ILE A 132 5.34 6.11 -11.81
C ILE A 132 4.78 7.50 -11.57
N PHE A 133 5.56 8.55 -11.83
CA PHE A 133 5.09 9.93 -11.70
C PHE A 133 3.89 10.18 -12.63
N ILE A 134 4.01 9.83 -13.92
CA ILE A 134 2.90 9.96 -14.89
C ILE A 134 1.72 9.08 -14.50
N TRP A 135 1.96 7.83 -14.10
CA TRP A 135 0.89 6.92 -13.72
C TRP A 135 0.16 7.40 -12.45
N SER A 136 0.89 7.90 -11.45
CA SER A 136 0.31 8.47 -10.23
C SER A 136 -0.52 9.70 -10.55
N TRP A 137 -0.02 10.60 -11.40
CA TRP A 137 -0.77 11.77 -11.86
C TRP A 137 -2.06 11.38 -12.61
N LEU A 138 -1.97 10.39 -13.51
CA LEU A 138 -3.10 9.93 -14.30
C LEU A 138 -4.14 9.20 -13.43
N THR A 139 -3.70 8.37 -12.50
CA THR A 139 -4.60 7.65 -11.58
C THR A 139 -5.26 8.56 -10.56
N GLN A 140 -4.57 9.59 -10.05
CA GLN A 140 -5.18 10.61 -9.19
C GLN A 140 -6.32 11.36 -9.90
N THR A 141 -6.23 11.52 -11.22
CA THR A 141 -7.24 12.20 -12.03
C THR A 141 -8.48 11.32 -12.30
N ILE A 142 -8.35 9.99 -12.19
CA ILE A 142 -9.38 9.01 -12.59
C ILE A 142 -9.92 8.20 -11.38
N ALA A 143 -9.29 8.28 -10.20
CA ALA A 143 -9.64 7.45 -9.06
C ALA A 143 -10.97 7.86 -8.40
N ASN A 144 -11.99 7.02 -8.59
CA ASN A 144 -13.12 6.94 -7.66
C ASN A 144 -12.63 6.45 -6.29
N LYS A 145 -13.10 7.09 -5.21
CA LYS A 145 -12.77 6.80 -3.80
C LYS A 145 -13.37 5.48 -3.30
N ASN A 146 -13.07 4.37 -3.97
CA ASN A 146 -13.51 3.05 -3.53
C ASN A 146 -12.42 2.39 -2.67
N THR A 147 -12.81 1.63 -1.65
CA THR A 147 -11.90 1.00 -0.66
C THR A 147 -10.79 0.15 -1.31
N VAL A 148 -11.06 -0.39 -2.50
CA VAL A 148 -10.11 -1.20 -3.29
C VAL A 148 -8.99 -0.37 -3.95
N SER A 149 -9.17 0.95 -4.07
CA SER A 149 -8.23 1.87 -4.70
C SER A 149 -6.87 1.94 -3.96
N GLN A 150 -6.87 1.66 -2.65
CA GLN A 150 -5.68 1.76 -1.80
C GLN A 150 -4.67 0.62 -1.95
N LEU A 151 -5.01 -0.45 -2.69
CA LEU A 151 -4.09 -1.57 -2.91
C LEU A 151 -2.80 -1.12 -3.62
N LEU A 152 -2.89 -0.37 -4.71
CA LEU A 152 -1.68 0.04 -5.45
C LEU A 152 -0.83 1.05 -4.66
N PRO A 153 -1.40 2.12 -4.06
CA PRO A 153 -0.68 2.99 -3.14
C PRO A 153 -0.01 2.26 -1.98
N ALA A 154 -0.68 1.25 -1.40
CA ALA A 154 -0.10 0.44 -0.32
C ALA A 154 1.10 -0.38 -0.78
N LEU A 155 1.09 -0.89 -2.02
CA LEU A 155 2.25 -1.60 -2.56
C LEU A 155 3.44 -0.65 -2.73
N ILE A 156 3.19 0.57 -3.21
CA ILE A 156 4.22 1.61 -3.38
C ILE A 156 4.76 2.03 -2.01
N SER A 157 3.89 2.27 -1.02
CA SER A 157 4.28 2.62 0.34
C SER A 157 5.10 1.52 1.02
N LEU A 158 4.70 0.25 0.84
CA LEU A 158 5.40 -0.90 1.41
C LEU A 158 6.84 -1.00 0.90
N PHE A 159 7.06 -0.85 -0.41
CA PHE A 159 8.39 -0.99 -1.00
C PHE A 159 9.19 0.32 -1.05
N GLY A 160 8.54 1.47 -0.91
CA GLY A 160 9.13 2.79 -1.07
C GLY A 160 9.96 2.89 -2.34
N GLY A 161 11.16 3.47 -2.23
CA GLY A 161 12.12 3.61 -3.33
C GLY A 161 12.57 2.28 -3.96
N GLN A 162 12.36 1.12 -3.32
CA GLN A 162 12.76 -0.18 -3.89
C GLN A 162 11.82 -0.64 -5.03
N ILE A 163 10.62 -0.07 -5.14
CA ILE A 163 9.67 -0.40 -6.22
C ILE A 163 10.24 -0.11 -7.62
N ARG A 164 11.21 0.81 -7.71
CA ARG A 164 11.93 1.14 -8.95
C ARG A 164 12.61 -0.07 -9.59
N TRP A 165 13.06 -1.03 -8.77
CA TRP A 165 13.72 -2.23 -9.27
C TRP A 165 12.73 -3.21 -9.90
N LEU A 166 11.49 -3.30 -9.38
CA LEU A 166 10.43 -4.07 -10.02
C LEU A 166 10.11 -3.49 -11.40
N ILE A 167 9.94 -2.18 -11.47
CA ILE A 167 9.58 -1.49 -12.71
C ILE A 167 10.73 -1.55 -13.71
N GLY A 168 11.96 -1.34 -13.25
CA GLY A 168 13.18 -1.55 -14.04
C GLY A 168 13.28 -2.97 -14.58
N THR A 169 12.93 -3.98 -13.79
CA THR A 169 12.88 -5.38 -14.25
C THR A 169 11.91 -5.55 -15.40
N ILE A 170 10.67 -5.06 -15.25
CA ILE A 170 9.62 -5.17 -16.27
C ILE A 170 10.02 -4.44 -17.55
N VAL A 171 10.46 -3.18 -17.44
CA VAL A 171 10.80 -2.34 -18.60
C VAL A 171 12.00 -2.92 -19.35
N ASN A 172 13.08 -3.28 -18.65
CA ASN A 172 14.27 -3.82 -19.31
C ASN A 172 14.01 -5.21 -19.91
N PHE A 173 13.16 -6.03 -19.27
CA PHE A 173 12.75 -7.32 -19.82
C PHE A 173 11.95 -7.18 -21.13
N LEU A 174 10.97 -6.27 -21.16
CA LEU A 174 10.19 -6.03 -22.38
C LEU A 174 11.06 -5.50 -23.51
N TRP A 175 11.97 -4.57 -23.24
CA TRP A 175 12.95 -4.10 -24.23
C TRP A 175 13.88 -5.22 -24.71
N PHE A 176 14.35 -6.06 -23.80
CA PHE A 176 15.15 -7.23 -24.17
C PHE A 176 14.38 -8.16 -25.11
N ILE A 177 13.10 -8.43 -24.86
CA ILE A 177 12.25 -9.23 -25.78
C ILE A 177 12.14 -8.55 -27.14
N ILE A 178 11.83 -7.25 -27.21
CA ILE A 178 11.73 -6.50 -28.47
C ILE A 178 13.00 -6.69 -29.29
N LEU A 179 14.16 -6.46 -28.67
CA LEU A 179 15.46 -6.53 -29.34
C LEU A 179 15.85 -7.96 -29.71
N LEU A 180 15.52 -8.94 -28.87
CA LEU A 180 15.77 -10.35 -29.15
C LEU A 180 14.94 -10.84 -30.35
N ILE A 181 13.67 -10.47 -30.42
CA ILE A 181 12.81 -10.80 -31.57
C ILE A 181 13.30 -10.08 -32.83
N ALA A 182 13.66 -8.79 -32.74
CA ALA A 182 14.27 -8.08 -33.86
C ALA A 182 15.56 -8.76 -34.33
N LEU A 183 16.41 -9.24 -33.41
CA LEU A 183 17.63 -9.99 -33.74
C LEU A 183 17.30 -11.28 -34.51
N LEU A 184 16.31 -12.05 -34.06
CA LEU A 184 15.89 -13.27 -34.74
C LEU A 184 15.38 -12.98 -36.16
N VAL A 185 14.63 -11.88 -36.34
CA VAL A 185 14.18 -11.44 -37.67
C VAL A 185 15.35 -11.04 -38.55
N LEU A 186 16.31 -10.25 -38.03
CA LEU A 186 17.51 -9.87 -38.77
C LEU A 186 18.31 -11.10 -39.22
N VAL A 187 18.55 -12.05 -38.31
CA VAL A 187 19.26 -13.30 -38.63
C VAL A 187 18.53 -14.09 -39.71
N ALA A 188 17.20 -14.24 -39.59
CA ALA A 188 16.40 -14.94 -40.59
C ALA A 188 16.45 -14.26 -41.96
N GLN A 189 16.30 -12.94 -42.01
CA GLN A 189 16.36 -12.17 -43.25
C GLN A 189 17.75 -12.22 -43.89
N LEU A 190 18.81 -11.94 -43.13
CA LEU A 190 20.18 -11.97 -43.63
C LEU A 190 20.65 -13.37 -44.06
N SER A 191 20.04 -14.43 -43.51
CA SER A 191 20.31 -15.81 -43.91
C SER A 191 19.54 -16.25 -45.17
N THR A 192 18.43 -15.59 -45.51
CA THR A 192 17.53 -16.04 -46.60
C THR A 192 17.50 -15.10 -47.80
N GLN A 193 18.00 -13.88 -47.67
CA GLN A 193 17.94 -12.86 -48.71
C GLN A 193 19.33 -12.30 -49.04
N HIS A 194 19.52 -11.95 -50.31
CA HIS A 194 20.70 -11.22 -50.76
C HIS A 194 20.48 -9.72 -50.59
N TYR A 195 21.18 -9.14 -49.63
CA TYR A 195 21.15 -7.70 -49.38
C TYR A 195 22.43 -7.01 -49.89
N SER A 196 22.29 -5.79 -50.38
CA SER A 196 23.42 -4.90 -50.65
C SER A 196 23.46 -3.83 -49.56
N PHE A 197 24.64 -3.61 -48.98
CA PHE A 197 24.84 -2.59 -47.95
C PHE A 197 25.49 -1.35 -48.53
N ALA A 198 25.04 -0.19 -48.08
CA ALA A 198 25.63 1.10 -48.39
C ALA A 198 25.63 1.98 -47.13
N TRP A 199 26.48 3.00 -47.14
CA TRP A 199 26.52 4.02 -46.09
C TRP A 199 26.28 5.43 -46.64
N GLN A 200 25.46 5.57 -47.66
CA GLN A 200 25.21 6.86 -48.31
C GLN A 200 24.82 7.95 -47.31
N THR A 201 25.62 9.01 -47.25
CA THR A 201 25.29 10.23 -46.49
C THR A 201 25.64 11.46 -47.31
N THR A 202 24.80 12.50 -47.25
CA THR A 202 25.08 13.79 -47.91
C THR A 202 26.01 14.69 -47.08
N LEU A 203 26.07 14.46 -45.77
CA LEU A 203 26.71 15.39 -44.81
C LEU A 203 28.06 14.88 -44.25
N LEU A 204 28.26 13.56 -44.16
CA LEU A 204 29.45 13.00 -43.53
C LEU A 204 30.47 12.57 -44.58
N SER A 205 31.74 12.88 -44.33
CA SER A 205 32.86 12.40 -45.15
C SER A 205 33.13 10.91 -44.93
N SER A 206 33.74 10.26 -45.92
CA SER A 206 34.13 8.85 -45.84
C SER A 206 35.02 8.55 -44.62
N ASP A 207 35.99 9.42 -44.30
CA ASP A 207 36.85 9.23 -43.13
C ASP A 207 36.08 9.29 -41.80
N THR A 208 35.02 10.10 -41.73
CA THR A 208 34.13 10.14 -40.56
C THR A 208 33.37 8.83 -40.39
N ILE A 209 32.90 8.25 -41.49
CA ILE A 209 32.19 6.95 -41.52
C ILE A 209 33.12 5.81 -41.09
N VAL A 210 34.37 5.81 -41.56
CA VAL A 210 35.39 4.85 -41.09
C VAL A 210 35.59 4.99 -39.58
N ALA A 211 35.79 6.22 -39.08
CA ALA A 211 35.99 6.47 -37.66
C ALA A 211 34.80 6.00 -36.79
N ILE A 212 33.56 6.26 -37.23
CA ILE A 212 32.34 5.79 -36.55
C ILE A 212 32.26 4.27 -36.56
N THR A 213 32.47 3.63 -37.72
CA THR A 213 32.41 2.16 -37.89
C THR A 213 33.40 1.45 -36.99
N CYS A 214 34.65 1.89 -37.01
CA CYS A 214 35.69 1.34 -36.15
C CYS A 214 35.37 1.59 -34.67
N SER A 215 34.87 2.78 -34.31
CA SER A 215 34.56 3.12 -32.91
C SER A 215 33.42 2.27 -32.36
N LEU A 216 32.33 2.10 -33.11
CA LEU A 216 31.23 1.20 -32.73
C LEU A 216 31.66 -0.27 -32.77
N GLY A 217 32.59 -0.65 -33.65
CA GLY A 217 33.09 -2.02 -33.76
C GLY A 217 34.04 -2.46 -32.63
N LYS A 218 34.65 -1.52 -31.87
CA LYS A 218 35.67 -1.83 -30.85
C LYS A 218 35.20 -2.78 -29.76
N ILE A 219 34.01 -2.59 -29.21
CA ILE A 219 33.51 -3.47 -28.13
C ILE A 219 32.99 -4.80 -28.69
N PRO A 220 32.19 -4.82 -29.77
CA PRO A 220 31.84 -6.06 -30.46
C PRO A 220 33.04 -6.92 -30.88
N SER A 221 34.14 -6.32 -31.31
CA SER A 221 35.32 -7.10 -31.73
C SER A 221 35.99 -7.87 -30.60
N LEU A 222 35.88 -7.40 -29.35
CA LEU A 222 36.31 -8.16 -28.17
C LEU A 222 35.52 -9.45 -27.96
N LEU A 223 34.30 -9.54 -28.54
CA LEU A 223 33.44 -10.71 -28.50
C LEU A 223 33.50 -11.55 -29.77
N GLY A 224 34.42 -11.22 -30.69
CA GLY A 224 34.64 -11.97 -31.93
C GLY A 224 33.88 -11.46 -33.16
N PHE A 225 33.20 -10.31 -33.09
CA PHE A 225 32.57 -9.71 -34.28
C PHE A 225 33.60 -8.95 -35.11
N THR A 226 33.66 -9.21 -36.41
CA THR A 226 34.63 -8.56 -37.30
C THR A 226 34.26 -7.12 -37.59
N ILE A 227 35.29 -6.28 -37.78
CA ILE A 227 35.15 -4.91 -38.27
C ILE A 227 35.52 -4.92 -39.75
N PRO A 228 34.69 -4.37 -40.65
CA PRO A 228 35.05 -4.24 -42.06
C PRO A 228 36.33 -3.43 -42.24
N ASP A 229 37.19 -3.84 -43.17
CA ASP A 229 38.44 -3.12 -43.45
C ASP A 229 38.16 -1.73 -44.03
N VAL A 230 39.08 -0.79 -43.87
CA VAL A 230 38.94 0.61 -44.29
C VAL A 230 38.65 0.70 -45.80
N ASP A 231 39.30 -0.13 -46.61
CA ASP A 231 39.09 -0.15 -48.06
C ASP A 231 37.73 -0.76 -48.44
N MET A 232 37.25 -1.74 -47.66
CA MET A 232 35.89 -2.30 -47.79
C MET A 232 34.84 -1.26 -47.39
N ILE A 233 35.11 -0.48 -46.34
CA ILE A 233 34.24 0.62 -45.93
C ILE A 233 34.19 1.63 -47.07
N ARG A 234 35.31 2.17 -47.54
CA ARG A 234 35.35 3.18 -48.61
C ARG A 234 34.66 2.72 -49.90
N SER A 235 34.91 1.49 -50.33
CA SER A 235 34.28 0.93 -51.53
C SER A 235 32.77 0.72 -51.41
N SER A 236 32.23 0.57 -50.18
CA SER A 236 30.79 0.39 -49.94
C SER A 236 29.94 1.66 -50.13
N GLU A 237 30.53 2.80 -50.52
CA GLU A 237 29.80 4.06 -50.80
C GLU A 237 28.75 3.88 -51.90
N GLN A 238 29.10 3.13 -52.97
CA GLN A 238 28.27 2.94 -54.16
C GLN A 238 27.44 1.64 -54.13
N ALA A 239 27.25 1.03 -52.95
CA ALA A 239 26.53 -0.23 -52.79
C ALA A 239 27.13 -1.38 -53.63
N ILE A 240 28.29 -1.88 -53.23
CA ILE A 240 28.97 -2.97 -53.95
C ILE A 240 28.53 -4.34 -53.40
N SER A 241 28.10 -5.23 -54.29
CA SER A 241 27.55 -6.56 -53.96
C SER A 241 28.62 -7.68 -53.94
N ILE A 242 29.82 -7.41 -53.43
CA ILE A 242 30.85 -8.44 -53.22
C ILE A 242 30.45 -9.26 -51.98
N ASP A 243 30.41 -10.59 -52.12
CA ASP A 243 29.91 -11.50 -51.06
C ASP A 243 30.66 -11.35 -49.73
N GLU A 244 31.98 -11.17 -49.78
CA GLU A 244 32.83 -10.98 -48.60
C GLU A 244 32.54 -9.65 -47.88
N VAL A 245 32.37 -8.56 -48.65
CA VAL A 245 31.99 -7.23 -48.13
C VAL A 245 30.61 -7.28 -47.47
N ARG A 246 29.65 -7.96 -48.09
CA ARG A 246 28.30 -8.15 -47.55
C ARG A 246 28.31 -8.90 -46.22
N SER A 247 29.01 -10.04 -46.17
CA SER A 247 29.08 -10.86 -44.95
C SER A 247 29.72 -10.07 -43.79
N SER A 248 30.81 -9.34 -44.07
CA SER A 248 31.46 -8.52 -43.06
C SER A 248 30.56 -7.43 -42.48
N TRP A 249 29.77 -6.75 -43.32
CA TRP A 249 28.81 -5.73 -42.86
C TRP A 249 27.65 -6.32 -42.06
N ALA A 250 27.15 -7.48 -42.47
CA ALA A 250 26.09 -8.19 -41.73
C ALA A 250 26.57 -8.61 -40.33
N VAL A 251 27.77 -9.19 -40.23
CA VAL A 251 28.38 -9.59 -38.95
C VAL A 251 28.64 -8.36 -38.06
N TRP A 252 29.15 -7.27 -38.63
CA TRP A 252 29.36 -6.02 -37.91
C TRP A 252 28.05 -5.44 -37.37
N LEU A 253 27.01 -5.36 -38.20
CA LEU A 253 25.69 -4.86 -37.81
C LEU A 253 25.09 -5.69 -36.67
N LEU A 254 25.16 -7.04 -36.79
CA LEU A 254 24.74 -7.94 -35.72
C LEU A 254 25.52 -7.71 -34.44
N GLY A 255 26.85 -7.60 -34.52
CA GLY A 255 27.71 -7.39 -33.37
C GLY A 255 27.37 -6.10 -32.61
N VAL A 256 27.24 -4.99 -33.33
CA VAL A 256 26.83 -3.69 -32.76
C VAL A 256 25.45 -3.82 -32.11
N PHE A 257 24.47 -4.41 -32.80
CA PHE A 257 23.11 -4.54 -32.27
C PHE A 257 23.02 -5.45 -31.03
N ILE A 258 23.72 -6.58 -31.04
CA ILE A 258 23.77 -7.53 -29.92
C ILE A 258 24.39 -6.86 -28.69
N VAL A 259 25.55 -6.21 -28.86
CA VAL A 259 26.29 -5.64 -27.73
C VAL A 259 25.57 -4.44 -27.13
N TYR A 260 25.23 -3.45 -27.96
CA TYR A 260 24.70 -2.19 -27.47
C TYR A 260 23.18 -2.20 -27.24
N GLY A 261 22.47 -3.19 -27.78
CA GLY A 261 21.04 -3.40 -27.55
C GLY A 261 20.80 -4.56 -26.60
N VAL A 262 20.92 -5.78 -27.12
CA VAL A 262 20.45 -7.01 -26.47
C VAL A 262 21.16 -7.27 -25.15
N LEU A 263 22.49 -7.30 -25.15
CA LEU A 263 23.29 -7.57 -23.95
C LEU A 263 23.15 -6.46 -22.91
N LEU A 264 23.12 -5.20 -23.34
CA LEU A 264 22.93 -4.06 -22.46
C LEU A 264 21.60 -4.15 -21.69
N ARG A 265 20.49 -4.41 -22.40
CA ARG A 265 19.17 -4.57 -21.76
C ARG A 265 19.06 -5.82 -20.91
N PHE A 266 19.66 -6.92 -21.34
CA PHE A 266 19.71 -8.15 -20.56
C PHE A 266 20.45 -7.94 -19.23
N GLY A 267 21.63 -7.30 -19.26
CA GLY A 267 22.41 -6.98 -18.06
C GLY A 267 21.63 -6.10 -17.09
N LEU A 268 20.96 -5.05 -17.59
CA LEU A 268 20.11 -4.18 -16.77
C LEU A 268 18.88 -4.90 -16.20
N PHE A 269 18.27 -5.79 -16.97
CA PHE A 269 17.19 -6.67 -16.50
C PHE A 269 17.66 -7.53 -15.32
N ILE A 270 18.80 -8.22 -15.46
CA ILE A 270 19.36 -9.06 -14.39
C ILE A 270 19.69 -8.23 -13.15
N LEU A 271 20.32 -7.07 -13.32
CA LEU A 271 20.64 -6.17 -12.20
C LEU A 271 19.37 -5.75 -11.46
N CYS A 272 18.35 -5.28 -12.18
CA CYS A 272 17.08 -4.86 -11.56
C CYS A 272 16.37 -6.02 -10.89
N TRP A 273 16.36 -7.20 -11.52
CA TRP A 273 15.74 -8.40 -10.99
C TRP A 273 16.42 -8.85 -9.69
N LEU A 274 17.75 -8.87 -9.65
CA LEU A 274 18.52 -9.20 -8.44
C LEU A 274 18.21 -8.21 -7.30
N LYS A 275 18.26 -6.91 -7.59
CA LYS A 275 17.95 -5.87 -6.59
C LYS A 275 16.51 -5.97 -6.07
N TRP A 276 15.56 -6.25 -6.96
CA TRP A 276 14.16 -6.49 -6.58
C TRP A 276 14.00 -7.75 -5.73
N HIS A 277 14.67 -8.84 -6.11
CA HIS A 277 14.61 -10.09 -5.37
C HIS A 277 15.18 -9.93 -3.94
N LEU A 278 16.32 -9.25 -3.82
CA LEU A 278 16.91 -8.91 -2.52
C LEU A 278 15.99 -8.00 -1.70
N ALA A 279 15.36 -7.00 -2.32
CA ALA A 279 14.40 -6.13 -1.63
C ALA A 279 13.20 -6.93 -1.08
N CYS A 280 12.68 -7.89 -1.84
CA CYS A 280 11.57 -8.75 -1.38
C CYS A 280 11.94 -9.65 -0.20
N GLN A 281 13.22 -10.00 -0.03
CA GLN A 281 13.69 -10.83 1.08
C GLN A 281 13.88 -10.03 2.38
N HIS A 282 14.22 -8.74 2.27
CA HIS A 282 14.52 -7.88 3.43
C HIS A 282 13.34 -7.01 3.86
N ILE A 283 12.20 -7.08 3.15
CA ILE A 283 11.04 -6.27 3.46
C ILE A 283 10.37 -6.77 4.75
N VAL A 284 10.27 -5.88 5.72
CA VAL A 284 9.63 -6.14 7.02
C VAL A 284 8.63 -5.01 7.29
N LEU A 285 7.58 -5.32 8.04
CA LEU A 285 6.61 -4.31 8.45
C LEU A 285 7.30 -3.19 9.26
N ASN A 286 7.23 -1.96 8.76
CA ASN A 286 7.76 -0.81 9.48
C ASN A 286 6.79 -0.39 10.60
N THR A 287 6.99 -0.92 11.80
CA THR A 287 6.15 -0.61 12.97
C THR A 287 6.34 0.80 13.53
N HIS A 288 7.27 1.59 13.00
CA HIS A 288 7.50 2.97 13.44
C HIS A 288 6.48 3.98 12.91
N HIS A 289 5.64 3.60 11.94
CA HIS A 289 4.55 4.47 11.47
C HIS A 289 3.62 4.88 12.62
N PRO A 290 3.22 6.17 12.72
CA PRO A 290 2.38 6.66 13.82
C PRO A 290 1.11 5.83 14.02
N GLU A 291 0.49 5.38 12.92
CA GLU A 291 -0.73 4.58 12.93
C GLU A 291 -0.50 3.20 13.58
N TYR A 292 0.66 2.60 13.37
CA TYR A 292 1.05 1.33 14.02
C TYR A 292 1.49 1.51 15.47
N GLN A 293 1.97 2.69 15.86
CA GLN A 293 2.29 2.96 17.28
C GLN A 293 1.01 3.02 18.14
N ILE A 294 -0.04 3.65 17.63
CA ILE A 294 -1.37 3.67 18.29
C ILE A 294 -1.90 2.25 18.40
N LEU A 295 -1.86 1.49 17.29
CA LEU A 295 -2.32 0.11 17.27
C LEU A 295 -1.48 -0.81 18.17
N LYS A 296 -0.18 -0.55 18.30
CA LYS A 296 0.70 -1.29 19.20
C LYS A 296 0.23 -1.15 20.64
N ALA A 297 -0.06 0.06 21.12
CA ALA A 297 -0.55 0.27 22.48
C ALA A 297 -1.83 -0.54 22.78
N GLU A 298 -2.72 -0.66 21.79
CA GLU A 298 -3.97 -1.42 21.92
C GLU A 298 -3.76 -2.93 21.84
N LEU A 299 -2.77 -3.41 21.08
CA LEU A 299 -2.51 -4.86 20.93
C LEU A 299 -1.51 -5.40 21.98
N ASP A 300 -0.77 -4.54 22.67
CA ASP A 300 0.19 -4.89 23.75
C ASP A 300 -0.44 -4.94 25.15
N GLU A 301 -1.75 -4.71 25.28
CA GLU A 301 -2.52 -4.66 26.54
C GLU A 301 -2.58 -6.00 27.34
N LYS A 302 -1.59 -6.89 27.15
CA LYS A 302 -1.29 -8.05 27.99
C LYS A 302 -0.28 -7.75 29.12
N VAL A 303 0.24 -6.53 29.27
CA VAL A 303 1.19 -6.20 30.36
C VAL A 303 0.55 -5.44 31.55
N SER A 304 -0.62 -4.83 31.41
CA SER A 304 -1.28 -4.08 32.50
C SER A 304 -2.36 -4.85 33.27
N LYS A 305 -2.44 -6.19 33.11
CA LYS A 305 -3.19 -7.08 34.03
C LYS A 305 -2.30 -8.03 34.84
N ILE A 306 -0.99 -7.74 34.89
CA ILE A 306 -0.02 -8.44 35.74
C ILE A 306 0.75 -7.37 36.54
N ILE A 307 0.02 -6.51 37.25
CA ILE A 307 0.51 -6.12 38.58
C ILE A 307 0.05 -7.25 39.46
N ILE A 308 1.00 -8.11 39.79
CA ILE A 308 0.87 -9.20 40.74
C ILE A 308 0.55 -8.54 42.08
N ASP A 309 -0.72 -8.62 42.48
CA ASP A 309 -1.04 -8.94 43.87
C ASP A 309 -0.31 -10.25 44.18
N LYS A 310 0.76 -10.14 44.96
CA LYS A 310 1.28 -11.28 45.71
C LYS A 310 0.43 -11.37 46.97
N GLU A 311 -0.68 -12.11 46.88
CA GLU A 311 -0.93 -13.25 47.76
C GLU A 311 -2.29 -13.90 47.46
N ASN A 312 -2.20 -15.22 47.22
CA ASN A 312 -3.17 -16.23 47.61
C ASN A 312 -4.48 -16.41 46.81
N THR A 313 -4.38 -17.43 45.93
CA THR A 313 -5.15 -18.69 46.01
C THR A 313 -6.39 -18.83 45.12
N HIS A 314 -6.26 -19.75 44.16
CA HIS A 314 -7.27 -20.57 43.46
C HIS A 314 -8.64 -19.96 43.14
N LEU A 315 -8.85 -19.66 41.85
CA LEU A 315 -10.17 -19.49 41.24
C LEU A 315 -10.78 -20.86 40.90
N PRO A 316 -11.97 -21.22 41.40
CA PRO A 316 -12.97 -21.90 40.59
C PRO A 316 -13.91 -20.86 39.98
N VAL A 317 -14.31 -21.16 38.74
CA VAL A 317 -15.34 -20.47 37.97
C VAL A 317 -16.53 -20.12 38.86
N HIS A 318 -16.85 -18.82 38.98
CA HIS A 318 -18.11 -18.37 39.59
C HIS A 318 -18.87 -17.49 38.61
N ASN A 319 -20.09 -17.96 38.33
CA ASN A 319 -21.20 -17.19 37.81
C ASN A 319 -21.22 -15.80 38.46
N ILE A 320 -21.46 -14.77 37.65
CA ILE A 320 -21.67 -13.39 38.10
C ILE A 320 -22.93 -13.39 38.96
N ASN A 321 -22.74 -13.66 40.25
CA ASN A 321 -23.72 -13.39 41.28
C ASN A 321 -23.49 -11.93 41.68
N VAL A 322 -24.53 -11.13 41.52
CA VAL A 322 -24.59 -9.74 41.95
C VAL A 322 -24.42 -9.73 43.47
N ASN A 323 -23.21 -9.45 43.95
CA ASN A 323 -22.98 -9.10 45.34
C ASN A 323 -22.82 -7.58 45.43
N HIS A 324 -23.84 -6.96 46.00
CA HIS A 324 -23.75 -5.62 46.58
C HIS A 324 -22.69 -5.65 47.69
N ASP A 325 -21.46 -5.28 47.37
CA ASP A 325 -20.53 -4.85 48.41
C ASP A 325 -21.00 -3.49 48.93
N ASN A 326 -21.38 -3.48 50.21
CA ASN A 326 -21.88 -2.34 50.96
C ASN A 326 -20.92 -1.14 50.93
N THR A 327 -21.00 -0.30 49.89
CA THR A 327 -20.45 1.05 49.95
C THR A 327 -21.47 1.94 50.67
N ASN A 328 -21.42 1.99 52.00
CA ASN A 328 -22.27 2.87 52.81
C ASN A 328 -21.91 4.35 52.57
N GLY A 329 -22.42 4.91 51.47
CA GLY A 329 -22.49 6.34 51.24
C GLY A 329 -23.44 7.00 52.24
N LYS A 330 -23.16 8.25 52.63
CA LYS A 330 -24.01 9.01 53.58
C LYS A 330 -24.81 10.13 52.92
N GLN A 331 -24.53 10.43 51.67
CA GLN A 331 -25.08 11.60 50.96
C GLN A 331 -25.75 11.20 49.65
N ASN A 332 -26.74 11.99 49.27
CA ASN A 332 -27.53 11.78 48.06
C ASN A 332 -27.09 12.81 47.01
N PHE A 333 -26.86 12.37 45.77
CA PHE A 333 -26.29 13.21 44.73
C PHE A 333 -27.13 13.19 43.45
N LEU A 334 -27.05 14.30 42.70
CA LEU A 334 -27.62 14.45 41.37
C LEU A 334 -26.51 14.64 40.34
N VAL A 335 -26.61 13.93 39.23
CA VAL A 335 -25.72 14.06 38.07
C VAL A 335 -26.58 14.20 36.82
N ALA A 336 -26.18 15.05 35.87
CA ALA A 336 -26.85 15.17 34.58
C ALA A 336 -25.97 14.59 33.47
N ILE A 337 -26.51 13.73 32.61
CA ILE A 337 -25.78 13.15 31.48
C ILE A 337 -26.31 13.74 30.18
N ASP A 338 -25.39 14.37 29.42
CA ASP A 338 -25.65 14.93 28.09
C ASP A 338 -26.85 15.91 28.03
N VAL A 339 -27.04 16.63 29.14
CA VAL A 339 -28.05 17.69 29.31
C VAL A 339 -27.41 19.05 29.01
N ASP A 340 -28.17 19.97 28.41
CA ASP A 340 -27.74 21.36 28.19
C ASP A 340 -27.35 22.02 29.53
N THR A 341 -26.20 22.70 29.55
CA THR A 341 -25.69 23.42 30.73
C THR A 341 -26.60 24.57 31.18
N ASN A 342 -27.50 25.04 30.32
CA ASN A 342 -28.52 26.04 30.65
C ASN A 342 -29.71 25.45 31.44
N TRP A 343 -29.74 24.13 31.65
CA TRP A 343 -30.77 23.49 32.45
C TRP A 343 -30.69 23.92 33.92
N LEU A 344 -31.83 24.36 34.47
CA LEU A 344 -31.93 24.84 35.84
C LEU A 344 -31.86 23.66 36.82
N VAL A 345 -30.75 23.60 37.55
CA VAL A 345 -30.54 22.60 38.60
C VAL A 345 -31.43 22.92 39.80
N PRO A 346 -32.21 21.96 40.33
CA PRO A 346 -33.02 22.18 41.52
C PRO A 346 -32.15 22.55 42.74
N ALA A 347 -32.55 23.61 43.47
CA ALA A 347 -31.77 24.15 44.59
C ALA A 347 -31.59 23.18 45.77
N ASP A 348 -32.52 22.23 45.92
CA ASP A 348 -32.57 21.30 47.05
C ASP A 348 -31.73 20.02 46.83
N ALA A 349 -31.05 19.87 45.68
CA ALA A 349 -30.25 18.71 45.35
C ALA A 349 -28.75 19.00 45.35
N HIS A 350 -27.95 18.09 45.91
CA HIS A 350 -26.49 18.14 45.82
C HIS A 350 -26.04 17.72 44.40
N PHE A 351 -25.92 18.70 43.52
CA PHE A 351 -25.55 18.50 42.12
C PHE A 351 -24.03 18.41 41.93
N LEU A 352 -23.56 17.31 41.35
CA LEU A 352 -22.14 17.06 41.10
C LEU A 352 -21.66 17.61 39.74
N GLY A 353 -22.58 17.88 38.81
CA GLY A 353 -22.26 18.49 37.51
C GLY A 353 -22.81 17.76 36.30
N PHE A 354 -22.46 18.31 35.13
CA PHE A 354 -22.85 17.81 33.82
C PHE A 354 -21.78 16.86 33.23
N ILE A 355 -22.17 15.63 32.94
CA ILE A 355 -21.40 14.63 32.20
C ILE A 355 -21.71 14.79 30.71
N ASN A 356 -21.06 15.78 30.09
CA ASN A 356 -21.19 16.05 28.66
C ASN A 356 -19.91 15.67 27.87
N ASN A 357 -18.82 15.30 28.55
CA ASN A 357 -17.59 14.83 27.92
C ASN A 357 -16.84 13.81 28.80
N SER A 358 -15.85 13.12 28.22
CA SER A 358 -15.08 12.09 28.91
C SER A 358 -14.25 12.61 30.09
N MET A 359 -13.85 13.90 30.07
CA MET A 359 -13.07 14.50 31.15
C MET A 359 -13.94 14.78 32.38
N THR A 360 -15.16 15.33 32.21
CA THR A 360 -16.08 15.54 33.34
C THR A 360 -16.61 14.22 33.90
N GLN A 361 -16.85 13.24 33.03
CA GLN A 361 -17.19 11.88 33.44
C GLN A 361 -16.13 11.28 34.38
N LYS A 362 -14.85 11.34 33.98
CA LYS A 362 -13.74 10.79 34.76
C LYS A 362 -13.62 11.47 36.12
N LYS A 363 -13.72 12.81 36.15
CA LYS A 363 -13.68 13.59 37.41
C LYS A 363 -14.80 13.22 38.37
N ILE A 364 -16.03 13.09 37.88
CA ILE A 364 -17.19 12.73 38.73
C ILE A 364 -17.08 11.28 39.22
N LEU A 365 -16.64 10.35 38.36
CA LEU A 365 -16.42 8.95 38.76
C LEU A 365 -15.29 8.78 39.79
N GLU A 366 -14.19 9.52 39.63
CA GLU A 366 -13.10 9.55 40.62
C GLU A 366 -13.60 10.10 41.96
N TRP A 367 -14.38 11.18 41.93
CA TRP A 367 -14.96 11.77 43.14
C TRP A 367 -15.94 10.83 43.85
N LEU A 368 -16.84 10.18 43.12
CA LEU A 368 -17.79 9.19 43.65
C LEU A 368 -17.11 7.89 44.12
N THR A 369 -15.92 7.60 43.60
CA THR A 369 -15.12 6.46 44.11
C THR A 369 -14.55 6.77 45.49
N GLN A 370 -14.19 8.02 45.76
CA GLN A 370 -13.71 8.47 47.07
C GLN A 370 -14.87 8.77 48.04
N ASN A 371 -16.04 9.14 47.50
CA ASN A 371 -17.24 9.51 48.25
C ASN A 371 -18.46 8.78 47.68
N PRO A 372 -18.68 7.49 48.01
CA PRO A 372 -19.80 6.72 47.47
C PRO A 372 -21.14 7.35 47.85
N ALA A 373 -22.10 7.30 46.93
CA ALA A 373 -23.44 7.85 47.15
C ALA A 373 -24.35 6.85 47.89
N ASN A 374 -25.21 7.34 48.77
CA ASN A 374 -26.33 6.54 49.28
C ASN A 374 -27.38 6.40 48.17
N LYS A 375 -27.95 7.53 47.73
CA LYS A 375 -28.81 7.62 46.55
C LYS A 375 -28.15 8.47 45.46
N LEU A 376 -28.14 7.97 44.23
CA LEU A 376 -27.68 8.71 43.05
C LEU A 376 -28.83 8.86 42.06
N LEU A 377 -29.23 10.08 41.78
CA LEU A 377 -30.20 10.40 40.75
C LEU A 377 -29.46 10.84 39.48
N ILE A 378 -29.79 10.23 38.35
CA ILE A 378 -29.19 10.54 37.06
C ILE A 378 -30.25 11.22 36.19
N ALA A 379 -30.05 12.51 35.90
CA ALA A 379 -30.90 13.30 35.02
C ALA A 379 -30.50 13.07 33.54
N ILE A 380 -31.48 12.76 32.70
CA ILE A 380 -31.29 12.47 31.28
C ILE A 380 -32.25 13.31 30.44
N ASP A 381 -31.71 13.88 29.36
CA ASP A 381 -32.50 14.50 28.28
C ASP A 381 -33.01 13.43 27.32
N THR A 382 -34.33 13.26 27.27
CA THR A 382 -35.00 12.24 26.44
C THR A 382 -35.20 12.66 24.99
N ASP A 383 -34.74 13.84 24.57
CA ASP A 383 -34.63 14.17 23.14
C ASP A 383 -33.41 13.48 22.49
N ARG A 384 -32.43 13.04 23.28
CA ARG A 384 -31.25 12.29 22.80
C ARG A 384 -31.51 10.79 22.85
N SER A 385 -30.99 10.04 21.87
CA SER A 385 -31.21 8.58 21.80
C SER A 385 -30.27 7.84 22.75
N PRO A 386 -30.73 6.76 23.44
CA PRO A 386 -29.91 5.97 24.36
C PRO A 386 -28.78 5.22 23.60
N ASP A 387 -27.67 5.90 23.38
CA ASP A 387 -26.50 5.35 22.71
C ASP A 387 -25.64 4.50 23.66
N ARG A 388 -24.68 3.75 23.09
CA ARG A 388 -23.81 2.88 23.89
C ARG A 388 -22.97 3.67 24.90
N GLY A 389 -22.67 4.94 24.63
CA GLY A 389 -21.87 5.81 25.49
C GLY A 389 -22.61 6.21 26.76
N MET A 390 -23.86 6.66 26.63
CA MET A 390 -24.70 7.02 27.76
C MET A 390 -25.04 5.80 28.62
N ILE A 391 -25.35 4.65 28.00
CA ILE A 391 -25.62 3.41 28.73
C ILE A 391 -24.41 2.92 29.51
N ASN A 392 -23.21 2.99 28.93
CA ASN A 392 -21.98 2.68 29.68
C ASN A 392 -21.74 3.68 30.82
N SER A 393 -22.04 4.96 30.62
CA SER A 393 -21.91 5.98 31.66
C SER A 393 -22.84 5.72 32.84
N ILE A 394 -24.10 5.34 32.58
CA ILE A 394 -25.06 4.93 33.61
C ILE A 394 -24.54 3.71 34.37
N ARG A 395 -24.08 2.65 33.67
CA ARG A 395 -23.54 1.45 34.34
C ARG A 395 -22.35 1.75 35.25
N LEU A 396 -21.46 2.65 34.83
CA LEU A 396 -20.32 3.06 35.66
C LEU A 396 -20.76 3.80 36.93
N LEU A 397 -21.82 4.61 36.83
CA LEU A 397 -22.37 5.38 37.95
C LEU A 397 -23.18 4.49 38.91
N VAL A 398 -23.93 3.52 38.40
CA VAL A 398 -24.71 2.57 39.21
C VAL A 398 -23.80 1.85 40.22
N ASN A 399 -22.60 1.45 39.78
CA ASN A 399 -21.60 0.79 40.63
C ASN A 399 -20.96 1.70 41.69
N LYS A 400 -21.35 2.98 41.78
CA LYS A 400 -20.82 3.97 42.72
C LYS A 400 -21.88 4.50 43.70
N SER A 401 -23.04 3.86 43.76
CA SER A 401 -24.15 4.23 44.63
C SER A 401 -24.88 3.00 45.18
N GLN A 402 -25.47 3.09 46.38
CA GLN A 402 -26.30 1.99 46.91
C GLN A 402 -27.64 1.89 46.19
N PHE A 403 -28.25 3.03 45.89
CA PHE A 403 -29.47 3.12 45.11
C PHE A 403 -29.27 4.09 43.95
N THR A 404 -29.73 3.71 42.76
CA THR A 404 -29.69 4.57 41.57
C THR A 404 -31.10 4.75 41.02
N GLY A 405 -31.48 6.01 40.77
CA GLY A 405 -32.71 6.37 40.09
C GLY A 405 -32.41 7.11 38.79
N ILE A 406 -33.25 6.94 37.77
CA ILE A 406 -33.18 7.75 36.55
C ILE A 406 -34.29 8.78 36.54
N TRP A 407 -33.96 10.04 36.30
CA TRP A 407 -34.91 11.13 36.13
C TRP A 407 -34.88 11.65 34.69
N PHE A 408 -36.02 11.58 34.00
CA PHE A 408 -36.19 12.22 32.71
C PHE A 408 -36.59 13.68 32.91
N ILE A 409 -35.78 14.60 32.38
CA ILE A 409 -36.00 16.04 32.57
C ILE A 409 -37.09 16.60 31.64
N ASN A 410 -37.47 15.86 30.61
CA ASN A 410 -38.47 16.19 29.59
C ASN A 410 -39.16 14.92 29.07
N ASN A 411 -40.21 15.10 28.26
CA ASN A 411 -40.89 14.05 27.49
C ASN A 411 -40.53 14.17 26.00
N GLY A 412 -39.25 14.01 25.70
CA GLY A 412 -38.65 14.19 24.38
C GLY A 412 -38.89 13.01 23.42
N ARG A 413 -38.36 13.14 22.20
CA ARG A 413 -38.65 12.23 21.08
C ARG A 413 -38.22 10.78 21.29
N GLN A 414 -37.26 10.53 22.19
CA GLN A 414 -36.66 9.21 22.43
C GLN A 414 -37.13 8.58 23.75
N LEU A 415 -38.14 9.15 24.42
CA LEU A 415 -38.64 8.69 25.71
C LEU A 415 -38.98 7.18 25.72
N HIS A 416 -39.64 6.67 24.69
CA HIS A 416 -40.01 5.25 24.62
C HIS A 416 -38.79 4.32 24.60
N ASN A 417 -37.77 4.68 23.81
CA ASN A 417 -36.52 3.92 23.72
C ASN A 417 -35.74 3.95 25.04
N TRP A 418 -35.81 5.07 25.76
CA TRP A 418 -35.21 5.19 27.10
C TRP A 418 -35.91 4.31 28.14
N ILE A 419 -37.24 4.27 28.14
CA ILE A 419 -38.02 3.42 29.06
C ILE A 419 -37.66 1.95 28.85
N GLU A 420 -37.61 1.48 27.60
CA GLU A 420 -37.21 0.11 27.27
C GLU A 420 -35.79 -0.20 27.78
N LYS A 421 -34.84 0.72 27.56
CA LYS A 421 -33.44 0.50 27.95
C LYS A 421 -33.20 0.52 29.46
N ILE A 422 -33.95 1.32 30.19
CA ILE A 422 -33.88 1.38 31.65
C ILE A 422 -34.47 0.11 32.28
N GLN A 423 -35.57 -0.40 31.71
CA GLN A 423 -36.13 -1.70 32.09
C GLN A 423 -35.13 -2.84 31.87
N GLU A 424 -34.41 -2.87 30.73
CA GLU A 424 -33.34 -3.84 30.50
C GLU A 424 -32.19 -3.74 31.52
N LEU A 425 -31.92 -2.53 32.03
CA LEU A 425 -30.88 -2.28 33.05
C LEU A 425 -31.37 -2.55 34.48
N ALA A 426 -32.63 -2.95 34.67
CA ALA A 426 -33.27 -3.13 35.96
C ALA A 426 -33.16 -1.88 36.86
N LEU A 427 -33.28 -0.70 36.25
CA LEU A 427 -33.29 0.59 36.95
C LEU A 427 -34.70 1.17 36.99
N ASP A 428 -35.01 1.94 38.03
CA ASP A 428 -36.32 2.57 38.18
C ASP A 428 -36.32 4.01 37.67
N GLN A 429 -37.37 4.37 36.93
CA GLN A 429 -37.67 5.76 36.62
C GLN A 429 -38.22 6.44 37.89
N THR A 430 -37.59 7.53 38.30
CA THR A 430 -37.89 8.26 39.53
C THR A 430 -37.95 9.77 39.25
N ASN A 431 -38.29 10.55 40.28
CA ASN A 431 -38.33 12.00 40.23
C ASN A 431 -37.44 12.59 41.33
N LEU A 432 -37.31 13.92 41.36
CA LEU A 432 -36.46 14.61 42.33
C LEU A 432 -36.78 14.26 43.80
N ALA A 433 -38.06 14.04 44.13
CA ALA A 433 -38.49 13.71 45.50
C ALA A 433 -37.94 12.36 46.00
N TRP A 434 -37.47 11.50 45.11
CA TRP A 434 -36.82 10.24 45.47
C TRP A 434 -35.47 10.43 46.17
N LEU A 435 -34.78 11.56 45.93
CA LEU A 435 -33.53 11.91 46.63
C LEU A 435 -33.76 12.33 48.09
N SER A 436 -34.96 12.78 48.45
CA SER A 436 -35.29 13.26 49.80
C SER A 436 -36.03 12.25 50.67
N ASN A 437 -36.76 11.32 50.04
CA ASN A 437 -37.25 10.09 50.67
C ASN A 437 -36.09 9.11 50.86
#